data_AF-T0Z6B3-F1
#
_entry.id   AF-T0Z6B3-F1
#
_cell.length_a   1.000
_cell.length_b   1.000
_cell.length_c   1.000
_cell.angle_alpha   90.00
_cell.angle_beta   90.00
_cell.angle_gamma   90.00
#
_symmetry.space_group_name_H-M   'P 1'
#
loop_
_entity.id
_entity.type
_entity.pdbx_description
1 polymer ?
#
loop_
_entity_poly.entity_id
_entity_poly.type
_entity_poly.pdbx_seq_one_letter_code
_entity_poly.pdbx_strand_id
1 'polypeptide(L)'
;MRRMLLALALALSIITGIPVARAGGGPLGIDHRLGYDNGGIWNRSYQKDLGYCEALCTLTAASLIGGRTRFGRTLWQSVDAMAFSSLASLALKNTFGRERPSYSA
;
A
#
# COMPACT_ATOMS: atom_id res chain seq x y z
N MET A 1 15.43 22.64 -46.82
CA MET A 1 15.21 23.29 -45.51
C MET A 1 14.49 22.39 -44.49
N ARG A 2 13.28 21.85 -44.75
CA ARG A 2 12.56 20.95 -43.81
C ARG A 2 13.35 19.73 -43.33
N ARG A 3 14.05 19.02 -44.23
CA ARG A 3 14.87 17.84 -43.87
C ARG A 3 16.06 18.18 -42.97
N MET A 4 16.61 19.38 -43.14
CA MET A 4 17.73 19.89 -42.33
C MET A 4 17.29 20.28 -40.92
N LEU A 5 16.10 20.88 -40.80
CA LEU A 5 15.49 21.20 -39.51
C LEU A 5 15.14 19.94 -38.71
N LEU A 6 14.66 18.88 -39.38
CA LEU A 6 14.38 17.59 -38.74
C LEU A 6 15.67 16.90 -38.25
N ALA A 7 16.74 16.92 -39.04
CA ALA A 7 18.03 16.37 -38.64
C ALA A 7 18.65 17.14 -37.47
N LEU A 8 18.53 18.47 -37.46
CA LEU A 8 18.98 19.32 -36.36
C LEU A 8 18.20 19.03 -35.07
N ALA A 9 16.87 18.89 -35.14
CA ALA A 9 16.03 18.58 -33.99
C ALA A 9 16.36 17.19 -33.40
N LEU A 10 16.65 16.20 -34.26
CA LEU A 10 17.09 14.87 -33.84
C LEU A 10 18.48 14.90 -33.20
N ALA A 11 19.41 15.69 -33.75
CA ALA A 11 20.74 15.85 -33.14
C ALA A 11 20.65 16.56 -31.78
N LEU A 12 19.78 17.57 -31.65
CA LEU A 12 19.60 18.31 -30.41
C LEU A 12 19.02 17.42 -29.31
N SER A 13 18.06 16.54 -29.62
CA SER A 13 17.46 15.63 -28.64
C SER A 13 18.43 14.56 -28.13
N ILE A 14 19.43 14.17 -28.94
CA ILE A 14 20.51 13.26 -28.53
C ILE A 14 21.50 13.99 -27.60
N ILE A 15 21.84 15.25 -27.89
CA ILE A 15 22.84 16.03 -27.14
C ILE A 15 22.31 16.45 -25.76
N THR A 16 21.02 16.77 -25.65
CA THR A 16 20.43 17.21 -24.36
C THR A 16 20.30 16.10 -23.32
N GLY A 17 20.52 14.83 -23.71
CA GLY A 17 20.38 13.68 -22.82
C GLY A 17 18.94 13.47 -22.34
N ILE A 18 18.51 12.22 -22.24
CA ILE A 18 17.30 11.92 -21.48
C ILE A 18 17.68 12.20 -20.01
N PRO A 19 17.01 13.13 -19.30
CA PRO A 19 17.28 13.32 -17.89
C PRO A 19 17.08 11.98 -17.19
N VAL A 20 18.14 11.45 -16.57
CA VAL A 20 18.03 10.26 -15.73
C VAL A 20 17.07 10.61 -14.60
N ALA A 21 15.88 10.03 -14.63
CA ALA A 21 14.93 10.14 -13.53
C ALA A 21 15.56 9.51 -12.28
N ARG A 22 16.14 10.35 -11.42
CA ARG A 22 16.58 9.96 -10.08
C ARG A 22 15.34 9.89 -9.18
N ALA A 23 14.62 8.78 -9.27
CA ALA A 23 13.68 8.37 -8.23
C ALA A 23 14.52 7.82 -7.08
N GLY A 24 14.55 8.51 -5.94
CA GLY A 24 15.60 8.31 -4.94
C GLY A 24 16.31 9.61 -4.55
N GLY A 25 15.61 10.51 -3.87
CA GLY A 25 16.19 11.67 -3.20
C GLY A 25 16.13 12.96 -4.02
N GLY A 26 14.91 13.45 -4.29
CA GLY A 26 14.68 14.80 -4.85
C GLY A 26 15.47 15.91 -4.13
N PRO A 27 15.39 17.19 -4.53
CA PRO A 27 16.28 18.25 -4.02
C PRO A 27 16.30 18.42 -2.48
N LEU A 28 15.31 17.85 -1.78
CA LEU A 28 15.20 17.83 -0.32
C LEU A 28 15.58 16.48 0.33
N GLY A 29 16.02 15.47 -0.42
CA GLY A 29 16.39 14.15 0.09
C GLY A 29 15.23 13.35 0.70
N ILE A 30 13.97 13.82 0.55
CA ILE A 30 12.79 13.20 1.17
C ILE A 30 12.53 11.80 0.62
N ASP A 31 12.85 11.58 -0.66
CA ASP A 31 12.60 10.33 -1.36
C ASP A 31 13.79 9.35 -1.21
N HIS A 32 14.33 9.16 0.00
CA HIS A 32 15.38 8.17 0.26
C HIS A 32 14.79 6.85 0.77
N ARG A 33 15.48 5.73 0.52
CA ARG A 33 15.07 4.44 1.08
C ARG A 33 15.32 4.44 2.59
N LEU A 34 14.29 4.15 3.35
CA LEU A 34 14.42 3.83 4.76
C LEU A 34 14.99 2.42 4.93
N GLY A 35 15.83 2.23 5.95
CA GLY A 35 16.29 0.89 6.32
C GLY A 35 15.12 0.01 6.75
N TYR A 36 15.20 -1.29 6.48
CA TYR A 36 14.21 -2.22 7.00
C TYR A 36 14.29 -2.25 8.53
N ASP A 37 13.18 -1.90 9.19
CA ASP A 37 13.03 -1.98 10.63
C ASP A 37 11.83 -2.87 10.96
N ASN A 38 12.06 -3.87 11.81
CA ASN A 38 11.05 -4.80 12.30
C ASN A 38 11.07 -4.88 13.84
N GLY A 39 11.61 -3.86 14.51
CA GLY A 39 11.59 -3.70 15.96
C GLY A 39 10.42 -2.85 16.45
N GLY A 40 10.17 -2.87 17.75
CA GLY A 40 9.17 -2.01 18.42
C GLY A 40 7.79 -2.03 17.77
N ILE A 41 7.20 -0.85 17.55
CA ILE A 41 5.87 -0.69 16.92
C ILE A 41 5.87 -1.09 15.43
N TRP A 42 7.04 -1.15 14.80
CA TRP A 42 7.21 -1.51 13.40
C TRP A 42 7.28 -3.02 13.19
N ASN A 43 7.36 -3.81 14.27
CA ASN A 43 7.37 -5.26 14.21
C ASN A 43 6.09 -5.80 13.57
N ARG A 44 6.27 -6.55 12.48
CA ARG A 44 5.18 -7.10 11.69
C ARG A 44 4.30 -8.10 12.45
N SER A 45 4.85 -8.84 13.41
CA SER A 45 4.06 -9.75 14.24
C SER A 45 3.13 -8.95 15.15
N TYR A 46 3.64 -7.94 15.86
CA TYR A 46 2.80 -7.08 16.70
C TYR A 46 1.70 -6.36 15.92
N GLN A 47 1.99 -5.90 14.69
CA GLN A 47 0.95 -5.33 13.82
C GLN A 47 -0.17 -6.32 13.48
N LYS A 48 0.18 -7.59 13.22
CA LYS A 48 -0.81 -8.64 12.94
C LYS A 48 -1.61 -8.99 14.19
N ASP A 49 -0.93 -9.16 15.32
CA ASP A 49 -1.54 -9.50 16.60
C ASP A 49 -2.55 -8.42 17.01
N LEU A 50 -2.18 -7.13 16.87
CA LEU A 50 -3.10 -6.01 17.08
C LEU A 50 -4.34 -6.08 16.18
N GLY A 51 -4.15 -6.39 14.90
CA GLY A 51 -5.27 -6.56 13.96
C GLY A 51 -6.19 -7.74 14.34
N TYR A 52 -5.62 -8.88 14.75
CA TYR A 52 -6.42 -10.01 15.21
C TYR A 52 -7.12 -9.74 16.54
N CYS A 53 -6.46 -9.07 17.47
CA CYS A 53 -7.06 -8.65 18.74
C CYS A 53 -8.23 -7.69 18.51
N GLU A 54 -8.08 -6.69 17.65
CA GLU A 54 -9.16 -5.75 17.30
C GLU A 54 -10.36 -6.50 16.72
N ALA A 55 -10.15 -7.36 15.72
CA ALA A 55 -11.23 -8.13 15.11
C ALA A 55 -11.95 -9.04 16.13
N LEU A 56 -11.19 -9.73 16.99
CA LEU A 56 -11.75 -10.57 18.05
C LEU A 56 -12.52 -9.76 19.10
N CYS A 57 -11.99 -8.61 19.53
CA CYS A 57 -12.68 -7.72 20.46
C CYS A 57 -13.99 -7.20 19.87
N THR A 58 -13.98 -6.77 18.61
CA THR A 58 -15.18 -6.29 17.90
C THR A 58 -16.23 -7.41 17.77
N LEU A 59 -15.83 -8.62 17.37
CA LEU A 59 -16.72 -9.78 17.29
C LEU A 59 -17.29 -10.17 18.66
N THR A 60 -16.46 -10.15 19.70
CA THR A 60 -16.87 -10.46 21.07
C THR A 60 -17.86 -9.43 21.58
N ALA A 61 -17.58 -8.14 21.39
CA ALA A 61 -18.46 -7.05 21.78
C ALA A 61 -19.80 -7.10 21.03
N ALA A 62 -19.77 -7.35 19.71
CA ALA A 62 -20.97 -7.56 18.90
C ALA A 62 -21.84 -8.70 19.44
N SER A 63 -21.21 -9.81 19.80
CA SER A 63 -21.86 -11.01 20.33
C SER A 63 -22.48 -10.77 21.71
N LEU A 64 -21.77 -10.09 22.61
CA LEU A 64 -22.24 -9.77 23.96
C LEU A 64 -23.37 -8.73 23.97
N ILE A 65 -23.25 -7.67 23.15
CA ILE A 65 -24.22 -6.56 23.12
C ILE A 65 -25.46 -6.92 22.28
N GLY A 66 -25.28 -7.73 21.24
CA GLY A 66 -26.35 -8.11 20.30
C GLY A 66 -26.83 -6.97 19.39
N GLY A 67 -27.74 -7.26 18.45
CA GLY A 67 -28.15 -6.30 17.40
C GLY A 67 -29.31 -5.35 17.75
N ARG A 68 -29.79 -5.35 19.00
CA ARG A 68 -31.01 -4.63 19.39
C ARG A 68 -30.80 -3.12 19.59
N THR A 69 -29.60 -2.72 19.98
CA THR A 69 -29.22 -1.31 20.15
C THR A 69 -28.57 -0.77 18.87
N ARG A 70 -28.56 0.55 18.69
CA ARG A 70 -27.83 1.19 17.59
C ARG A 70 -26.35 0.81 17.61
N PHE A 71 -25.72 0.84 18.78
CA PHE A 71 -24.30 0.53 18.93
C PHE A 71 -24.00 -0.93 18.58
N GLY A 72 -24.78 -1.88 19.12
CA GLY A 72 -24.59 -3.30 18.82
C GLY A 72 -24.82 -3.63 17.33
N ARG A 73 -25.78 -2.98 16.68
CA ARG A 73 -25.96 -3.09 15.23
C ARG A 73 -24.76 -2.56 14.45
N THR A 74 -24.17 -1.44 14.89
CA THR A 74 -22.93 -0.91 14.29
C THR A 74 -21.77 -1.88 14.47
N LEU A 75 -21.63 -2.54 15.62
CA LEU A 75 -20.60 -3.56 15.83
C LEU A 75 -20.77 -4.75 14.86
N TRP A 76 -22.00 -5.25 14.67
CA TRP A 76 -22.26 -6.29 13.67
C TRP A 76 -21.96 -5.85 12.24
N GLN A 77 -22.29 -4.61 11.88
CA GLN A 77 -21.90 -4.03 10.59
C GLN A 77 -20.38 -3.96 10.43
N SER A 78 -19.64 -3.66 11.49
CA SER A 78 -18.16 -3.70 11.49
C SER A 78 -17.65 -5.12 11.27
N VAL A 79 -18.24 -6.13 11.93
CA VAL A 79 -17.89 -7.55 11.72
C VAL A 79 -18.11 -7.95 10.25
N ASP A 80 -19.28 -7.64 9.69
CA ASP A 80 -19.59 -7.94 8.29
C ASP A 80 -18.61 -7.28 7.32
N ALA A 81 -18.28 -6.01 7.56
CA ALA A 81 -17.33 -5.26 6.73
C ALA A 81 -15.91 -5.85 6.80
N MET A 82 -15.44 -6.25 7.98
CA MET A 82 -14.14 -6.91 8.16
C MET A 82 -14.09 -8.25 7.43
N ALA A 83 -15.13 -9.08 7.56
CA ALA A 83 -15.22 -10.37 6.91
C ALA A 83 -15.21 -10.22 5.38
N PHE A 84 -16.07 -9.35 4.85
CA PHE A 84 -16.13 -9.08 3.41
C PHE A 84 -14.81 -8.53 2.87
N SER A 85 -14.21 -7.53 3.53
CA SER A 85 -12.94 -6.93 3.13
C SER A 85 -11.80 -7.96 3.11
N SER A 86 -11.76 -8.86 4.10
CA SER A 86 -10.75 -9.91 4.19
C SER A 86 -10.88 -10.92 3.04
N LEU A 87 -12.10 -11.40 2.78
CA LEU A 87 -12.39 -12.32 1.69
C LEU A 87 -12.14 -11.68 0.32
N ALA A 88 -12.62 -10.44 0.12
CA ALA A 88 -12.38 -9.69 -1.11
C ALA A 88 -10.88 -9.47 -1.34
N SER A 89 -10.14 -9.07 -0.31
CA SER A 89 -8.69 -8.88 -0.41
C SER A 89 -7.96 -10.18 -0.75
N LEU A 90 -8.37 -11.30 -0.16
CA LEU A 90 -7.80 -12.61 -0.46
C LEU A 90 -8.07 -13.00 -1.93
N ALA A 91 -9.32 -12.86 -2.38
CA ALA A 91 -9.71 -13.14 -3.77
C ALA A 91 -8.91 -12.27 -4.74
N LEU A 92 -8.88 -10.95 -4.53
CA LEU A 92 -8.18 -10.01 -5.39
C LEU A 92 -6.67 -10.28 -5.45
N LYS A 93 -6.04 -10.60 -4.31
CA LYS A 93 -4.61 -10.96 -4.27
C LYS A 93 -4.30 -12.18 -5.13
N ASN A 94 -5.14 -13.21 -5.05
CA ASN A 94 -4.95 -14.46 -5.77
C ASN A 94 -5.32 -14.35 -7.26
N THR A 95 -6.34 -13.56 -7.61
CA THR A 95 -6.76 -13.36 -9.00
C THR A 95 -5.81 -12.47 -9.79
N PHE A 96 -5.35 -11.36 -9.20
CA PHE A 96 -4.58 -10.35 -9.94
C PHE A 96 -3.07 -10.44 -9.74
N GLY A 97 -2.57 -11.14 -8.72
CA GLY A 97 -1.14 -11.45 -8.57
C GLY A 97 -0.21 -10.23 -8.72
N ARG A 98 -0.34 -9.21 -7.86
CA ARG A 98 0.55 -8.04 -7.92
C ARG A 98 1.90 -8.34 -7.28
N GLU A 99 2.98 -8.17 -8.04
CA GLU A 99 4.34 -8.24 -7.52
C GLU A 99 4.54 -7.20 -6.39
N ARG A 100 5.09 -7.65 -5.26
CA ARG A 100 5.42 -6.76 -4.14
C ARG A 100 6.90 -6.46 -4.19
N PRO A 101 7.30 -5.19 -3.99
CA PRO A 101 8.70 -4.85 -3.83
C PRO A 101 9.33 -5.74 -2.74
N SER A 102 10.32 -6.54 -3.10
CA SER A 102 11.17 -7.24 -2.15
C SER A 102 12.31 -6.31 -1.76
N TYR A 103 12.69 -6.31 -0.47
CA TYR A 103 13.97 -5.75 -0.06
C TYR A 103 15.05 -6.73 -0.50
N SER A 104 15.39 -6.68 -1.79
CA SER A 104 16.59 -7.32 -2.34
C SER A 104 17.51 -6.17 -2.76
N ALA A 105 18.73 -6.19 -2.25
CA ALA A 105 19.82 -5.36 -2.75
C ALA A 105 20.17 -5.76 -4.19
#